data_AF-A0AA43RY27-F1
#
_entry.id   AF-A0AA43RY27-F1
#
_cell.length_a   1.000
_cell.length_b   1.000
_cell.length_c   1.000
_cell.angle_alpha   90.00
_cell.angle_beta   90.00
_cell.angle_gamma   90.00
#
_symmetry.space_group_name_H-M   'P 1'
#
loop_
_entity.id
_entity.type
_entity.pdbx_description
1 polymer ?
#
loop_
_entity_poly.entity_id
_entity_poly.type
_entity_poly.pdbx_seq_one_letter_code
_entity_poly.pdbx_strand_id
1 'polypeptide(L)'
;MAYQPYVDENYYKDTYKGVAKDADSLEKLLKKASRHIDTLTFNRIIGRFDDLTDFQQEIIKDVTCELVDFEYSNKDALETILSEYSINGVTMHFGESWTVKVENGIPIPTELYSLLEQTGLTTRSFYY
;
A
#
# COMPACT_ATOMS: atom_id res chain seq x y z
N MET A 1 -7.77 7.81 -20.11
CA MET A 1 -7.40 8.71 -19.01
C MET A 1 -6.14 8.18 -18.34
N ALA A 2 -5.26 9.04 -17.86
CA ALA A 2 -4.11 8.62 -17.06
C ALA A 2 -4.58 8.15 -15.68
N TYR A 3 -3.98 7.06 -15.17
CA TYR A 3 -4.27 6.55 -13.82
C TYR A 3 -3.95 7.59 -12.74
N GLN A 4 -4.87 7.77 -11.80
CA GLN A 4 -4.72 8.68 -10.66
C GLN A 4 -4.50 7.86 -9.39
N PRO A 5 -3.51 8.23 -8.54
CA PRO A 5 -3.33 7.62 -7.23
C PRO A 5 -4.50 7.96 -6.29
N TYR A 6 -4.70 7.15 -5.24
CA TYR A 6 -5.72 7.40 -4.22
C TYR A 6 -5.42 8.61 -3.33
N VAL A 7 -4.16 9.01 -3.32
CA VAL A 7 -3.64 10.16 -2.58
C VAL A 7 -2.91 11.06 -3.57
N ASP A 8 -3.30 12.34 -3.60
CA ASP A 8 -2.58 13.36 -4.36
C ASP A 8 -1.37 13.91 -3.59
N GLU A 9 -0.48 14.61 -4.30
CA GLU A 9 0.73 15.16 -3.70
C GLU A 9 0.47 16.17 -2.59
N ASN A 10 -0.60 16.97 -2.69
CA ASN A 10 -0.88 18.01 -1.69
C ASN A 10 -1.33 17.36 -0.39
N TYR A 11 -2.24 16.39 -0.45
CA TYR A 11 -2.64 15.61 0.72
C TYR A 11 -1.44 14.94 1.37
N TYR A 12 -0.59 14.29 0.57
CA TYR A 12 0.58 13.59 1.10
C TYR A 12 1.59 14.54 1.77
N LYS A 13 1.84 15.72 1.18
CA LYS A 13 2.81 16.71 1.70
C LYS A 13 2.28 17.49 2.90
N ASP A 14 1.03 17.96 2.83
CA ASP A 14 0.49 18.94 3.77
C ASP A 14 -0.36 18.31 4.88
N THR A 15 -1.14 17.28 4.54
CA THR A 15 -2.02 16.59 5.49
C THR A 15 -1.28 15.45 6.17
N TYR A 16 -0.80 14.46 5.41
CA TYR A 16 -0.10 13.30 5.95
C TYR A 16 1.32 13.62 6.43
N LYS A 17 2.03 14.47 5.69
CA LYS A 17 3.42 14.91 5.96
C LYS A 17 4.42 13.74 5.95
N GLY A 18 4.29 12.88 4.94
CA GLY A 18 5.07 11.65 4.80
C GLY A 18 6.57 11.88 4.61
N VAL A 19 7.35 10.84 4.85
CA VAL A 19 8.82 10.87 4.78
C VAL A 19 9.34 11.12 3.36
N ALA A 20 8.63 10.64 2.33
CA ALA A 20 9.02 10.82 0.93
C ALA A 20 8.52 12.14 0.31
N LYS A 21 8.04 13.10 1.11
CA LYS A 21 7.39 14.34 0.61
C LYS A 21 8.28 15.21 -0.28
N ASP A 22 9.59 15.15 -0.05
CA ASP A 22 10.61 15.91 -0.79
C ASP A 22 11.26 15.08 -1.91
N ALA A 23 10.75 13.88 -2.19
CA ALA A 23 11.28 13.03 -3.26
C ALA A 23 10.85 13.56 -4.63
N ASP A 24 11.81 13.77 -5.54
CA ASP A 24 11.56 14.13 -6.94
C ASP A 24 10.67 13.11 -7.68
N SER A 25 10.60 11.89 -7.17
CA SER A 25 9.80 10.79 -7.72
C SER A 25 8.47 10.57 -6.98
N LEU A 26 8.01 11.51 -6.14
CA LEU A 26 6.82 11.31 -5.30
C LEU A 26 5.58 10.87 -6.10
N GLU A 27 5.27 11.53 -7.22
CA GLU A 27 4.13 11.14 -8.07
C GLU A 27 4.21 9.66 -8.51
N LYS A 28 5.41 9.18 -8.82
CA LYS A 28 5.64 7.78 -9.22
C LYS A 28 5.46 6.83 -8.04
N LEU A 29 5.93 7.23 -6.85
CA LEU A 29 5.77 6.45 -5.62
C LEU A 29 4.29 6.32 -5.24
N LEU A 30 3.53 7.43 -5.25
CA LEU A 30 2.09 7.44 -4.97
C LEU A 30 1.31 6.56 -5.95
N LYS A 31 1.62 6.64 -7.25
CA LYS A 31 1.01 5.77 -8.27
C LYS A 31 1.35 4.30 -8.03
N LYS A 32 2.60 3.99 -7.68
CA LYS A 32 3.04 2.62 -7.42
C LYS A 32 2.32 2.05 -6.20
N ALA A 33 2.31 2.76 -5.08
CA ALA A 33 1.59 2.34 -3.87
C ALA A 33 0.09 2.16 -4.14
N SER A 34 -0.54 3.07 -4.89
CA SER A 34 -1.96 2.91 -5.27
C SER A 34 -2.21 1.64 -6.11
N ARG A 35 -1.30 1.29 -7.02
CA ARG A 35 -1.36 0.01 -7.77
C ARG A 35 -1.12 -1.22 -6.90
N HIS A 36 -0.37 -1.07 -5.82
CA HIS A 36 -0.24 -2.12 -4.83
C HIS A 36 -1.56 -2.30 -4.06
N ILE A 37 -2.22 -1.21 -3.63
CA ILE A 37 -3.56 -1.29 -3.03
C ILE A 37 -4.58 -1.91 -3.98
N ASP A 38 -4.55 -1.56 -5.27
CA ASP A 38 -5.37 -2.22 -6.30
C ASP A 38 -5.21 -3.73 -6.23
N THR A 39 -3.96 -4.21 -6.22
CA THR A 39 -3.67 -5.65 -6.19
C THR A 39 -4.08 -6.31 -4.87
N LEU A 40 -3.82 -5.65 -3.73
CA LEU A 40 -4.19 -6.13 -2.39
C LEU A 40 -5.70 -6.18 -2.17
N THR A 41 -6.46 -5.35 -2.88
CA THR A 41 -7.94 -5.30 -2.85
C THR A 41 -8.59 -6.04 -4.03
N PHE A 42 -7.82 -6.88 -4.74
CA PHE A 42 -8.29 -7.64 -5.90
C PHE A 42 -8.93 -6.78 -7.00
N ASN A 43 -8.40 -5.57 -7.18
CA ASN A 43 -8.82 -4.56 -8.13
C ASN A 43 -10.27 -4.06 -7.93
N ARG A 44 -10.87 -4.30 -6.76
CA ARG A 44 -12.29 -4.01 -6.53
C ARG A 44 -12.62 -2.53 -6.40
N ILE A 45 -11.64 -1.70 -6.05
CA ILE A 45 -11.84 -0.27 -5.82
C ILE A 45 -11.56 0.60 -7.07
N ILE A 46 -11.07 0.00 -8.15
CA ILE A 46 -10.80 0.71 -9.40
C ILE A 46 -12.09 1.31 -9.95
N GLY A 47 -12.08 2.63 -10.15
CA GLY A 47 -13.21 3.36 -10.75
C GLY A 47 -14.42 3.53 -9.84
N ARG A 48 -14.31 3.17 -8.56
CA ARG A 48 -15.40 3.32 -7.57
C ARG A 48 -14.92 3.75 -6.19
N PHE A 49 -13.72 4.34 -6.13
CA PHE A 49 -13.17 4.85 -4.88
C PHE A 49 -14.13 5.85 -4.22
N ASP A 50 -14.74 6.72 -5.03
CA ASP A 50 -15.71 7.71 -4.59
C ASP A 50 -17.05 7.11 -4.11
N ASP A 51 -17.34 5.84 -4.47
CA ASP A 51 -18.53 5.12 -4.00
C ASP A 51 -18.31 4.42 -2.64
N LEU A 52 -17.07 4.39 -2.14
CA LEU A 52 -16.74 3.77 -0.85
C LEU A 52 -17.18 4.67 0.31
N THR A 53 -17.37 4.07 1.49
CA THR A 53 -17.67 4.86 2.70
C THR A 53 -16.49 5.75 3.07
N ASP A 54 -16.75 6.86 3.76
CA ASP A 54 -15.67 7.76 4.24
C ASP A 54 -14.60 7.00 5.03
N PHE A 55 -15.04 6.05 5.87
CA PHE A 55 -14.15 5.15 6.63
C PHE A 55 -13.24 4.30 5.72
N GLN A 56 -13.80 3.73 4.64
CA GLN A 56 -13.00 2.95 3.68
C GLN A 56 -12.04 3.84 2.90
N GLN A 57 -12.48 5.03 2.48
CA GLN A 57 -11.62 5.98 1.77
C GLN A 57 -10.47 6.48 2.65
N GLU A 58 -10.74 6.78 3.92
CA GLU A 58 -9.74 7.19 4.91
C GLU A 58 -8.66 6.10 5.08
N ILE A 59 -9.07 4.86 5.36
CA ILE A 59 -8.13 3.74 5.50
C ILE A 59 -7.31 3.55 4.23
N ILE A 60 -7.93 3.59 3.04
CA ILE A 60 -7.19 3.41 1.79
C ILE A 60 -6.14 4.52 1.60
N LYS A 61 -6.47 5.77 1.94
CA LYS A 61 -5.51 6.89 1.87
C LYS A 61 -4.38 6.69 2.85
N ASP A 62 -4.68 6.35 4.11
CA ASP A 62 -3.68 6.14 5.15
C ASP A 62 -2.73 4.99 4.79
N VAL A 63 -3.28 3.86 4.34
CA VAL A 63 -2.49 2.70 3.91
C VAL A 63 -1.64 3.05 2.68
N THR A 64 -2.17 3.83 1.73
CA THR A 64 -1.41 4.28 0.56
C THR A 64 -0.21 5.15 0.98
N CYS A 65 -0.44 6.11 1.88
CA CYS A 65 0.60 7.01 2.39
C CYS A 65 1.70 6.25 3.14
N GLU A 66 1.32 5.38 4.09
CA GLU A 66 2.28 4.63 4.89
C GLU A 66 3.04 3.60 4.05
N LEU A 67 2.39 3.00 3.03
CA LEU A 67 3.07 2.12 2.10
C LEU A 67 4.13 2.86 1.27
N VAL A 68 3.89 4.12 0.89
CA VAL A 68 4.91 4.96 0.26
C VAL A 68 6.10 5.17 1.19
N ASP A 69 5.86 5.56 2.44
CA ASP A 69 6.93 5.78 3.43
C ASP A 69 7.75 4.51 3.66
N PHE A 70 7.05 3.38 3.78
CA PHE A 70 7.64 2.07 3.95
C PHE A 70 8.55 1.69 2.77
N GLU A 71 8.04 1.73 1.54
CA GLU A 71 8.79 1.36 0.34
C GLU A 71 9.95 2.30 0.07
N TYR A 72 9.78 3.60 0.34
CA TYR A 72 10.81 4.59 0.17
C TYR A 72 11.96 4.38 1.17
N SER A 73 11.63 4.17 2.44
CA SER A 73 12.63 4.01 3.51
C SER A 73 13.38 2.68 3.45
N ASN A 74 12.77 1.66 2.84
CA ASN A 74 13.31 0.29 2.81
C ASN A 74 13.67 -0.19 1.40
N LYS A 75 13.83 0.73 0.43
CA LYS A 75 14.01 0.38 -0.98
C LYS A 75 15.11 -0.67 -1.23
N ASP A 76 16.30 -0.46 -0.67
CA ASP A 76 17.46 -1.35 -0.88
C ASP A 76 17.23 -2.75 -0.26
N ALA A 77 16.58 -2.77 0.90
CA ALA A 77 16.20 -3.99 1.59
C ALA A 77 15.14 -4.78 0.80
N LEU A 78 14.12 -4.09 0.28
CA LEU A 78 13.07 -4.69 -0.54
C LEU A 78 13.60 -5.24 -1.86
N GLU A 79 14.55 -4.56 -2.51
CA GLU A 79 15.20 -5.07 -3.73
C GLU A 79 15.97 -6.36 -3.47
N THR A 80 16.67 -6.44 -2.33
CA THR A 80 17.36 -7.66 -1.90
C THR A 80 16.35 -8.79 -1.63
N ILE A 81 15.28 -8.52 -0.88
CA ILE A 81 14.23 -9.51 -0.57
C ILE A 81 13.59 -10.06 -1.83
N LEU A 82 13.19 -9.19 -2.76
CA LEU A 82 12.55 -9.61 -4.01
C LEU A 82 13.51 -10.41 -4.90
N SER A 83 14.81 -10.15 -4.82
CA SER A 83 15.82 -10.92 -5.55
C SER A 83 16.08 -12.31 -4.95
N GLU A 84 15.91 -12.46 -3.63
CA GLU A 84 16.02 -13.73 -2.91
C GLU A 84 14.73 -14.57 -2.99
N TYR A 85 13.59 -13.93 -3.32
CA TYR A 85 12.28 -14.59 -3.36
C TYR A 85 11.86 -15.06 -4.76
N SER A 86 12.02 -16.36 -5.00
CA SER A 86 11.03 -17.16 -5.72
C SER A 86 10.31 -18.02 -4.67
N ILE A 87 8.97 -18.09 -4.68
CA ILE A 87 8.12 -19.05 -3.93
C ILE A 87 7.33 -18.48 -2.73
N ASN A 88 6.03 -18.21 -2.98
CA ASN A 88 4.88 -18.35 -2.07
C ASN A 88 5.02 -17.97 -0.58
N GLY A 89 4.67 -16.72 -0.26
CA GLY A 89 3.75 -16.39 0.85
C GLY A 89 4.26 -16.56 2.29
N VAL A 90 5.56 -16.42 2.56
CA VAL A 90 6.08 -16.45 3.93
C VAL A 90 6.09 -15.05 4.55
N THR A 91 5.64 -14.97 5.79
CA THR A 91 5.84 -13.80 6.66
C THR A 91 7.31 -13.74 7.09
N MET A 92 7.98 -12.62 6.83
CA MET A 92 9.39 -12.44 7.17
C MET A 92 9.53 -11.44 8.32
N HIS A 93 10.43 -11.72 9.26
CA HIS A 93 10.81 -10.78 10.31
C HIS A 93 11.99 -9.96 9.80
N PHE A 94 11.90 -8.63 9.87
CA PHE A 94 12.99 -7.75 9.50
C PHE A 94 13.45 -6.98 10.75
N GLY A 95 14.72 -7.12 11.10
CA GLY A 95 15.26 -6.57 12.35
C GLY A 95 14.53 -7.07 13.61
N GLU A 96 14.70 -6.37 14.72
CA GLU A 96 14.14 -6.75 16.03
C GLU A 96 12.67 -6.34 16.25
N SER A 97 12.00 -5.66 15.30
CA SER A 97 10.70 -5.04 15.62
C SER A 97 9.64 -4.95 14.51
N TRP A 98 9.88 -5.37 13.27
CA TRP A 98 8.84 -5.31 12.25
C TRP A 98 8.63 -6.61 11.48
N THR A 99 7.35 -6.95 11.30
CA THR A 99 6.90 -8.15 10.61
C THR A 99 6.33 -7.74 9.26
N VAL A 100 6.84 -8.33 8.19
CA VAL A 100 6.40 -8.07 6.81
C VAL A 100 5.66 -9.28 6.29
N LYS A 101 4.51 -9.01 5.67
CA LYS A 101 3.76 -9.98 4.92
C LYS A 101 3.96 -9.72 3.43
N VAL A 102 4.12 -10.79 2.64
CA VAL A 102 4.07 -10.70 1.18
C VAL A 102 2.72 -11.22 0.71
N GLU A 103 1.85 -10.33 0.25
CA GLU A 103 0.52 -10.66 -0.27
C GLU A 103 0.45 -10.35 -1.76
N ASN A 104 0.09 -11.33 -2.59
CA ASN A 104 0.08 -11.21 -4.06
C ASN A 104 1.38 -10.62 -4.66
N GLY A 105 2.54 -10.92 -4.06
CA GLY A 105 3.84 -10.41 -4.50
C GLY A 105 4.20 -9.00 -4.00
N ILE A 106 3.37 -8.41 -3.15
CA ILE A 106 3.58 -7.08 -2.59
C ILE A 106 4.04 -7.22 -1.13
N PRO A 107 5.25 -6.74 -0.79
CA PRO A 107 5.69 -6.65 0.60
C PRO A 107 4.96 -5.50 1.29
N ILE A 108 4.33 -5.80 2.42
CA ILE A 108 3.57 -4.84 3.24
C ILE A 108 3.75 -5.17 4.73
N PRO A 109 3.92 -4.19 5.63
CA PRO A 109 3.92 -4.44 7.07
C PRO A 109 2.64 -5.15 7.51
N THR A 110 2.74 -6.11 8.43
CA THR A 110 1.59 -6.91 8.87
C THR A 110 0.50 -6.03 9.49
N GLU A 111 0.87 -5.07 10.33
CA GLU A 111 -0.10 -4.15 10.95
C GLU A 111 -0.81 -3.28 9.90
N LEU A 112 -0.06 -2.82 8.89
CA LEU A 112 -0.60 -2.04 7.79
C LEU A 112 -1.58 -2.84 6.92
N TYR A 113 -1.25 -4.12 6.66
CA TYR A 113 -2.17 -5.02 5.98
C TYR A 113 -3.44 -5.27 6.82
N SER A 114 -3.32 -5.46 8.13
CA SER A 114 -4.47 -5.61 9.04
C SER A 114 -5.34 -4.35 9.10
N LEU A 115 -4.78 -3.15 8.97
CA LEU A 115 -5.56 -1.92 8.81
C LEU A 115 -6.37 -1.96 7.50
N LEU A 116 -5.73 -2.33 6.38
CA LEU A 116 -6.42 -2.47 5.10
C LEU A 116 -7.54 -3.52 5.15
N GLU A 117 -7.39 -4.61 5.91
CA GLU A 117 -8.42 -5.63 6.10
C GLU A 117 -9.70 -5.09 6.73
N GLN A 118 -9.63 -4.03 7.55
CA GLN A 118 -10.80 -3.41 8.17
C GLN A 118 -11.78 -2.80 7.14
N THR A 119 -11.31 -2.52 5.92
CA THR A 119 -12.18 -2.07 4.83
C THR A 119 -13.15 -3.16 4.34
N GLY A 120 -12.86 -4.44 4.60
CA GLY A 120 -13.56 -5.59 4.05
C GLY A 120 -13.22 -5.91 2.58
N LEU A 121 -12.35 -5.12 1.93
CA LEU A 121 -12.07 -5.18 0.49
C LEU A 121 -10.95 -6.17 0.12
N THR A 122 -10.25 -6.69 1.12
CA THR A 122 -9.12 -7.64 1.00
C THR A 122 -9.53 -9.11 1.03
N THR A 123 -10.82 -9.42 0.99
CA THR A 123 -11.30 -10.81 1.03
C THR A 123 -11.71 -11.28 -0.36
N ARG A 124 -11.46 -12.54 -0.72
CA ARG A 124 -11.92 -13.10 -2.01
C ARG A 124 -13.40 -13.48 -2.02
N SER A 125 -14.02 -13.59 -0.85
CA SER A 125 -15.43 -13.97 -0.71
C SER A 125 -16.33 -12.80 -1.09
N PHE A 126 -17.38 -13.08 -1.88
CA PHE A 126 -18.51 -12.18 -2.02
C PHE A 126 -19.56 -12.64 -1.00
N TYR A 127 -19.76 -11.88 0.08
CA TYR A 127 -20.94 -12.09 0.90
C TYR A 127 -22.14 -11.56 0.11
N TYR A 128 -22.95 -12.48 -0.42
CA TYR A 128 -24.27 -12.23 -1.01
C TYR A 128 -25.32 -12.16 0.09
#